data_AF-A0AAQ3KAL6-F1
#
_entry.id   AF-A0AAQ3KAL6-F1
#
_cell.length_a   1.000
_cell.length_b   1.000
_cell.length_c   1.000
_cell.angle_alpha   90.00
_cell.angle_beta   90.00
_cell.angle_gamma   90.00
#
_symmetry.space_group_name_H-M   'P 1'
#
loop_
_entity.id
_entity.type
_entity.pdbx_description
1 polymer ?
#
loop_
_entity_poly.entity_id
_entity_poly.type
_entity_poly.pdbx_seq_one_letter_code
_entity_poly.pdbx_strand_id
1 'polypeptide(L)'
;MKFKAMKDLEEVELKGPSGNKWRVKLTRSEQNAACFTLGWNNYFIRDHELEIDYFLVFIYDGNSCFEVQVFDLSGCEKEQAYFVQVKEEEERMFLFHLKLI
;
A
#
# COMPACT_ATOMS: atom_id res chain seq x y z
N MET A 1 -2.30 25.88 -15.93
CA MET A 1 -1.50 24.85 -15.23
C MET A 1 -1.27 23.69 -16.19
N LYS A 2 -0.02 23.49 -16.64
CA LYS A 2 0.34 22.34 -17.46
C LYS A 2 0.79 21.25 -16.48
N PHE A 3 -0.02 20.19 -16.34
CA PHE A 3 0.42 18.95 -15.71
C PHE A 3 1.51 18.36 -16.61
N LYS A 4 2.75 18.77 -16.37
CA LYS A 4 3.93 18.15 -16.96
C LYS A 4 3.81 16.68 -16.58
N ALA A 5 3.77 15.82 -17.59
CA ALA A 5 3.50 14.40 -17.51
C ALA A 5 3.92 13.77 -16.17
N MET A 6 3.01 13.03 -15.53
CA MET A 6 3.37 12.02 -14.50
C MET A 6 4.15 10.90 -15.19
N LYS A 7 5.30 11.26 -15.76
CA LYS A 7 6.16 10.37 -16.53
C LYS A 7 7.11 9.60 -15.63
N ASP A 8 7.10 9.88 -14.34
CA ASP A 8 7.90 9.19 -13.36
C ASP A 8 6.93 8.52 -12.39
N LEU A 9 7.07 7.20 -12.23
CA LEU A 9 6.30 6.40 -11.30
C LEU A 9 6.57 6.92 -9.88
N GLU A 10 5.71 7.79 -9.36
CA GLU A 10 5.89 8.33 -8.00
C GLU A 10 5.69 7.19 -7.00
N GLU A 11 6.77 6.81 -6.34
CA GLU A 11 6.70 5.98 -5.14
C GLU A 11 6.17 6.85 -4.00
N VAL A 12 5.12 6.34 -3.34
CA VAL A 12 4.49 6.97 -2.19
C VAL A 12 4.45 5.97 -1.03
N GLU A 13 4.33 6.49 0.18
CA GLU A 13 4.23 5.68 1.39
C GLU A 13 2.78 5.63 1.87
N LEU A 14 2.29 4.43 2.17
CA LEU A 14 1.05 4.23 2.90
C LEU A 14 1.40 3.89 4.35
N LYS A 15 1.06 4.77 5.29
CA LYS A 15 1.22 4.55 6.72
C LYS A 15 -0.07 3.95 7.27
N GLY A 16 -0.04 2.67 7.64
CA GLY A 16 -1.21 1.96 8.17
C GLY A 16 -1.50 2.33 9.64
N PRO A 17 -2.61 1.82 10.22
CA PRO A 17 -2.99 2.11 11.60
C PRO A 17 -1.94 1.69 12.64
N SER A 18 -1.14 0.66 12.35
CA SER A 18 -0.01 0.25 13.19
C SER A 18 1.15 1.25 13.23
N GLY A 19 1.12 2.29 12.39
CA GLY A 19 2.20 3.25 12.20
C GLY A 19 3.30 2.77 11.23
N ASN A 20 3.26 1.50 10.83
CA ASN A 20 4.15 0.94 9.82
C ASN A 20 3.87 1.52 8.43
N LYS A 21 4.87 1.46 7.54
CA LYS A 21 4.83 2.08 6.22
C LYS A 21 5.04 1.06 5.11
N TRP A 22 4.21 1.13 4.07
CA TRP A 22 4.31 0.34 2.85
C TRP A 22 4.61 1.25 1.67
N ARG A 23 5.68 0.96 0.94
CA ARG A 23 5.97 1.65 -0.32
C ARG A 23 5.09 1.11 -1.43
N VAL A 24 4.41 2.00 -2.12
CA VAL A 24 3.59 1.67 -3.27
C VAL A 24 3.88 2.60 -4.44
N LYS A 25 3.63 2.13 -5.66
CA LYS A 25 3.71 2.98 -6.85
C LYS A 25 2.35 3.61 -7.16
N LEU A 26 2.34 4.92 -7.35
CA LEU A 26 1.20 5.66 -7.85
C LEU A 26 1.32 5.79 -9.38
N THR A 27 0.31 5.30 -10.09
CA THR A 27 0.21 5.43 -11.55
C THR A 27 -1.10 6.11 -11.93
N ARG A 28 -1.21 6.49 -13.21
CA ARG A 28 -2.48 6.98 -13.76
C ARG A 28 -3.05 5.98 -14.76
N SER A 29 -4.33 5.67 -14.62
CA SER A 29 -5.06 4.83 -15.58
C SER A 29 -5.32 5.57 -16.90
N GLU A 30 -5.76 4.84 -17.91
CA GLU A 30 -6.19 5.40 -19.20
C GLU A 30 -7.32 6.43 -19.06
N GLN A 31 -8.18 6.27 -18.04
CA GLN A 31 -9.28 7.18 -17.71
C GLN A 31 -8.85 8.32 -16.78
N ASN A 32 -7.55 8.58 -16.65
CA ASN A 32 -6.99 9.64 -15.81
C ASN A 32 -7.21 9.47 -14.29
N ALA A 33 -7.55 8.28 -13.80
CA ALA A 33 -7.67 7.99 -12.37
C ALA A 33 -6.31 7.66 -11.76
N ALA A 34 -6.07 8.06 -10.52
CA ALA A 34 -4.86 7.68 -9.76
C ALA A 34 -5.04 6.26 -9.19
N CYS A 35 -4.02 5.42 -9.34
CA CYS A 35 -4.05 4.02 -8.94
C CYS A 35 -2.80 3.62 -8.16
N PHE A 36 -2.97 3.02 -6.98
CA PHE A 36 -1.88 2.32 -6.31
C PHE A 36 -1.65 0.96 -6.99
N THR A 37 -0.39 0.63 -7.27
CA THR A 37 -0.04 -0.56 -8.08
C THR A 37 0.99 -1.46 -7.38
N LEU A 38 2.27 -1.41 -7.77
CA LEU A 38 3.30 -2.21 -7.14
C LEU A 38 3.33 -1.91 -5.63
N GLY A 39 3.35 -2.97 -4.81
CA GLY A 39 3.31 -2.87 -3.36
C GLY A 39 1.90 -2.78 -2.74
N TRP A 40 0.89 -2.39 -3.52
CA TRP A 40 -0.51 -2.37 -3.09
C TRP A 40 -1.02 -3.79 -2.84
N ASN A 41 -1.12 -4.61 -3.90
CA ASN A 41 -1.62 -5.99 -3.79
C ASN A 41 -0.62 -6.89 -3.06
N ASN A 42 0.68 -6.74 -3.36
CA ASN A 42 1.71 -7.68 -2.90
C ASN A 42 1.95 -7.59 -1.39
N TYR A 43 1.83 -6.39 -0.82
CA TYR A 43 2.22 -6.14 0.57
C TYR A 43 1.08 -5.51 1.34
N PHE A 44 0.54 -4.36 0.92
CA PHE A 44 -0.45 -3.65 1.73
C PHE A 44 -1.75 -4.45 1.93
N ILE A 45 -2.37 -4.94 0.86
CA ILE A 45 -3.59 -5.79 0.93
C ILE A 45 -3.32 -7.07 1.72
N ARG A 46 -2.22 -7.76 1.40
CA ARG A 46 -1.85 -9.04 2.02
C ARG A 46 -1.60 -8.88 3.52
N ASP A 47 -0.83 -7.89 3.92
CA ASP A 47 -0.41 -7.72 5.31
C ASP A 47 -1.57 -7.24 6.19
N HIS A 48 -2.52 -6.47 5.64
CA HIS A 48 -3.73 -6.03 6.36
C HIS A 48 -4.92 -6.98 6.22
N GLU A 49 -4.78 -8.06 5.46
CA GLU A 49 -5.86 -9.02 5.17
C GLU A 49 -7.13 -8.31 4.69
N LEU A 50 -6.96 -7.40 3.71
CA LEU A 50 -8.08 -6.64 3.17
C LEU A 50 -8.97 -7.52 2.30
N GLU A 51 -10.27 -7.43 2.52
CA GLU A 51 -11.29 -8.12 1.73
C GLU A 51 -12.11 -7.12 0.91
N ILE A 52 -12.96 -7.67 0.02
CA ILE A 52 -13.97 -6.88 -0.69
C ILE A 52 -14.93 -6.27 0.36
N ASP A 53 -15.46 -5.09 0.04
CA ASP A 53 -16.38 -4.31 0.88
C ASP A 53 -15.76 -3.67 2.15
N TYR A 54 -14.44 -3.77 2.33
CA TYR A 54 -13.73 -3.01 3.35
C TYR A 54 -13.57 -1.55 2.90
N PHE A 55 -13.64 -0.63 3.85
CA PHE A 55 -13.48 0.80 3.57
C PHE A 55 -12.12 1.29 4.01
N LEU A 56 -11.52 2.15 3.18
CA LEU A 56 -10.23 2.75 3.45
C LEU A 56 -10.35 4.27 3.34
N VAL A 57 -9.82 4.97 4.32
CA VAL A 57 -9.69 6.43 4.29
C VAL A 57 -8.22 6.77 4.13
N PHE A 58 -7.90 7.50 3.06
CA PHE A 58 -6.55 7.98 2.77
C PHE A 58 -6.45 9.46 3.12
N ILE A 59 -5.57 9.79 4.06
CA ILE A 59 -5.30 11.15 4.51
C ILE A 59 -3.93 11.55 3.97
N TYR A 60 -3.90 12.49 3.03
CA TYR A 60 -2.66 12.98 2.42
C TYR A 60 -2.04 14.09 3.27
N ASP A 61 -0.80 13.88 3.70
CA ASP A 61 -0.08 14.83 4.58
C ASP A 61 0.80 15.84 3.82
N GLY A 62 0.90 15.72 2.49
CA GLY A 62 1.71 16.60 1.63
C GLY A 62 3.11 16.09 1.30
N ASN A 63 3.61 15.02 1.95
CA ASN A 63 4.98 14.51 1.80
C ASN A 63 5.06 13.17 1.07
N SER A 64 4.30 12.98 -0.01
CA SER A 64 4.19 11.69 -0.71
C SER A 64 3.84 10.53 0.24
N CYS A 65 3.14 10.84 1.34
CA CYS A 65 2.70 9.89 2.34
C CYS A 65 1.18 10.02 2.53
N PHE A 66 0.52 8.88 2.70
CA PHE A 66 -0.88 8.81 3.06
C PHE A 66 -0.99 8.05 4.37
N GLU A 67 -1.63 8.64 5.38
CA GLU A 67 -2.13 7.85 6.50
C GLU A 67 -3.38 7.09 6.04
N VAL A 68 -3.48 5.83 6.42
CA VAL A 68 -4.57 4.94 6.01
C VAL A 68 -5.30 4.46 7.25
N GLN A 69 -6.60 4.71 7.30
CA GLN A 69 -7.52 4.07 8.24
C GLN A 69 -8.23 2.91 7.54
N VAL A 70 -8.42 1.80 8.25
CA VAL A 70 -9.01 0.57 7.72
C VAL A 70 -10.27 0.25 8.50
N PHE A 71 -11.39 0.08 7.79
CA PHE A 71 -12.67 -0.28 8.36
C PHE A 71 -13.15 -1.59 7.74
N ASP A 72 -13.68 -2.49 8.57
CA ASP A 72 -14.25 -3.74 8.10
C ASP A 72 -15.67 -3.54 7.50
N LEU A 73 -16.29 -4.65 7.12
CA LEU A 73 -17.63 -4.72 6.52
C LEU A 73 -18.72 -4.06 7.38
N SER A 74 -18.52 -3.99 8.69
CA SER A 74 -19.46 -3.35 9.63
C SER A 74 -19.35 -1.83 9.61
N GLY A 75 -18.30 -1.28 8.97
CA GLY A 75 -17.96 0.14 9.01
C GLY A 75 -17.22 0.55 10.29
N CYS A 76 -16.85 -0.40 11.16
CA CYS A 76 -16.01 -0.14 12.33
C CYS A 76 -14.52 -0.25 11.98
N GLU A 77 -13.67 0.46 12.70
CA GLU A 77 -12.21 0.34 12.52
C GLU A 77 -11.76 -1.10 12.74
N LYS A 78 -10.97 -1.63 11.81
CA LYS A 78 -10.44 -3.00 11.88
C LYS A 78 -9.35 -3.07 12.93
N GLU A 79 -9.66 -3.64 14.09
CA GLU A 79 -8.71 -3.74 15.22
C GLU A 79 -7.37 -4.39 14.82
N GLN A 80 -7.39 -5.46 14.02
CA GLN A 80 -6.15 -6.16 13.68
C GLN A 80 -5.21 -5.31 12.80
N ALA A 81 -5.72 -4.27 12.12
CA ALA A 81 -4.91 -3.35 11.32
C ALA A 81 -3.88 -2.57 12.16
N TYR A 82 -4.11 -2.41 13.47
CA TYR A 82 -3.19 -1.74 14.38
C TYR A 82 -1.99 -2.59 14.80
N PHE A 83 -2.03 -3.90 14.52
CA PHE A 83 -0.97 -4.84 14.89
C PHE A 83 -0.19 -5.39 13.70
N VAL A 84 -0.53 -4.97 12.48
CA VAL A 84 0.11 -5.41 11.24
C VAL A 84 1.59 -5.01 11.19
N GLN A 85 2.44 -6.00 10.90
CA GLN A 85 3.88 -5.83 10.67
C GLN A 85 4.20 -5.87 9.18
N VAL A 86 5.19 -5.09 8.75
CA VAL A 86 5.70 -5.18 7.38
C VAL A 86 6.43 -6.51 7.22
N LYS A 87 5.92 -7.40 6.37
CA LYS A 87 6.59 -8.67 6.07
C LYS A 87 7.63 -8.45 4.97
N GLU A 88 8.90 -8.29 5.34
CA GLU A 88 10.03 -8.21 4.38
C GLU A 88 10.53 -9.59 3.93
N GLU A 89 10.84 -9.72 2.63
CA GLU A 89 11.80 -10.62 1.94
C GLU A 89 12.07 -12.09 2.39
N GLU A 90 11.34 -12.75 3.30
CA GLU A 90 11.66 -14.15 3.65
C GLU A 90 11.64 -15.11 2.43
N GLU A 91 10.66 -14.99 1.52
CA GLU A 91 10.64 -15.77 0.27
C GLU A 91 11.78 -15.39 -0.70
N ARG A 92 12.25 -14.13 -0.67
CA ARG A 92 13.38 -13.70 -1.49
C ARG A 92 14.69 -14.25 -0.96
N MET A 93 14.84 -14.38 0.36
CA MET A 93 15.96 -15.07 1.00
C MET A 93 16.01 -16.55 0.61
N PHE A 94 14.86 -17.23 0.63
CA PHE A 94 14.76 -18.62 0.15
C PHE A 94 15.10 -18.76 -1.34
N LEU A 95 14.64 -17.84 -2.18
CA LEU A 95 14.96 -17.82 -3.62
C LEU A 95 16.41 -17.42 -3.92
N PHE A 96 17.02 -16.56 -3.12
CA PHE A 96 18.44 -16.23 -3.23
C PHE A 96 19.32 -17.43 -2.84
N HIS A 97 18.91 -18.16 -1.79
CA HIS A 97 19.60 -19.37 -1.36
C HIS A 97 19.52 -20.49 -2.41
N LEU A 98 18.34 -20.75 -3.00
CA LEU A 98 18.18 -21.78 -4.03
C LEU A 98 18.84 -21.45 -5.40
N LYS A 99 19.24 -20.20 -5.64
CA LYS A 99 19.95 -19.78 -6.88
C LYS A 99 21.47 -19.76 -6.75
N LEU A 100 22.00 -19.95 -5.54
CA LEU A 100 23.43 -19.97 -5.22
C LEU A 100 23.99 -21.37 -4.91
N ILE A 101 23.15 -22.40 -5.08
CA ILE A 101 23.52 -23.83 -5.02
C ILE A 101 23.27 -24.42 -6.41
#